data_AF-A0A917H4U3-F1
#
_entry.id   AF-A0A917H4U3-F1
#
_cell.length_a   1.000
_cell.length_b   1.000
_cell.length_c   1.000
_cell.angle_alpha   90.00
_cell.angle_beta   90.00
_cell.angle_gamma   90.00
#
_symmetry.space_group_name_H-M   'P 1'
#
loop_
_entity.id
_entity.type
_entity.pdbx_description
1 polymer ?
#
loop_
_entity_poly.entity_id
_entity_poly.type
_entity_poly.pdbx_seq_one_letter_code
_entity_poly.pdbx_strand_id
1 'polypeptide(L)'
;MTAQLPTRQPVIGGVDAHKDTHHAVVLDDRGVRLSDQAFPATTAGYRCLLEWMKDLGDLHRVGIESTGSYAAGLTRFLQESGVEVIEVNQPHPHTRARKGKDDAIDAEAAARKVLSDEASGTPKTTTGVIESVRLLRVARESERHARTVALLQLQDVLVTAPAPLREQITATSGRARATQCAKLRPDVSRLTEPTQAAKMTLRTLARRVEELQSEITGIDAHLSAMVRAAAPRLTSRVGIGTVHASQLLVTAGQNIDRVTSEAAFARLCGVAPIPVSSGKTQRMRLHRGGDRQANRALHLIAVCRLRHDQRTRDYAPRRLAEGLSKRDVLRCLKPFIAREVFNDLRHDLAALDGL
;
A
#
# COMPACT_ATOMS: atom_id res chain seq x y z
N MET A 1 -16.94 -0.48 56.74
CA MET A 1 -16.72 0.66 55.82
C MET A 1 -15.80 0.18 54.73
N THR A 2 -16.37 -0.26 53.61
CA THR A 2 -15.62 -0.62 52.40
C THR A 2 -15.10 0.68 51.80
N ALA A 3 -13.78 0.88 51.85
CA ALA A 3 -13.14 2.01 51.21
C ALA A 3 -13.40 1.92 49.71
N GLN A 4 -14.20 2.86 49.19
CA GLN A 4 -14.42 3.05 47.77
C GLN A 4 -13.06 3.46 47.18
N LEU A 5 -12.42 2.55 46.43
CA LEU A 5 -11.19 2.87 45.70
C LEU A 5 -11.45 4.13 44.86
N PRO A 6 -10.55 5.12 44.85
CA PRO A 6 -10.74 6.32 44.04
C PRO A 6 -10.92 5.91 42.59
N THR A 7 -12.07 6.23 42.02
CA THR A 7 -12.35 6.03 40.60
C THR A 7 -11.34 6.86 39.82
N ARG A 8 -10.39 6.20 39.15
CA ARG A 8 -9.46 6.86 38.24
C ARG A 8 -10.27 7.59 37.16
N GLN A 9 -9.95 8.86 36.92
CA GLN A 9 -10.60 9.66 35.88
C GLN A 9 -10.28 9.07 34.50
N PRO A 10 -11.24 9.00 33.57
CA PRO A 10 -10.98 8.53 32.22
C PRO A 10 -10.03 9.49 31.49
N VAL A 11 -9.09 8.91 30.73
CA VAL A 11 -8.09 9.67 29.97
C VAL A 11 -7.98 9.16 28.54
N ILE A 12 -7.57 10.07 27.64
CA ILE A 12 -7.36 9.81 26.22
C ILE A 12 -5.93 10.12 25.85
N GLY A 13 -5.28 9.16 25.18
CA GLY A 13 -3.93 9.31 24.66
C GLY A 13 -3.91 9.84 23.23
N GLY A 14 -2.85 10.54 22.87
CA GLY A 14 -2.51 10.90 21.50
C GLY A 14 -1.04 10.67 21.25
N VAL A 15 -0.68 10.17 20.07
CA VAL A 15 0.72 9.86 19.73
C VAL A 15 1.07 10.37 18.34
N ASP A 16 2.16 11.14 18.27
CA ASP A 16 2.89 11.42 17.05
C ASP A 16 4.11 10.50 16.96
N ALA A 17 4.19 9.74 15.87
CA ALA A 17 5.15 8.65 15.73
C ALA A 17 6.26 9.01 14.73
N HIS A 18 7.50 9.08 15.24
CA HIS A 18 8.71 9.24 14.45
C HIS A 18 9.56 7.97 14.44
N LYS A 19 10.63 8.01 13.63
CA LYS A 19 11.51 6.87 13.38
C LYS A 19 12.11 6.28 14.67
N ASP A 20 12.65 7.13 15.53
CA ASP A 20 13.44 6.71 16.69
C ASP A 20 12.69 6.93 18.02
N THR A 21 11.69 7.83 18.02
CA THR A 21 10.90 8.20 19.18
C THR A 21 9.42 8.38 18.84
N HIS A 22 8.56 8.21 19.83
CA HIS A 22 7.13 8.52 19.76
C HIS A 22 6.82 9.55 20.84
N HIS A 23 6.23 10.68 20.45
CA HIS A 23 5.79 11.69 21.40
C HIS A 23 4.34 11.44 21.76
N ALA A 24 4.05 11.33 23.04
CA ALA A 24 2.73 11.01 23.55
C ALA A 24 2.18 12.15 24.41
N VAL A 25 0.87 12.36 24.34
CA VAL A 25 0.12 13.33 25.15
C VAL A 25 -1.05 12.60 25.79
N VAL A 26 -1.38 12.95 27.03
CA VAL A 26 -2.58 12.47 27.71
C VAL A 26 -3.48 13.64 28.07
N LEU A 27 -4.76 13.51 27.70
CA LEU A 27 -5.83 14.44 28.03
C LEU A 27 -6.80 13.81 29.02
N ASP A 28 -7.39 14.64 29.88
CA ASP A 28 -8.57 14.26 30.65
C ASP A 28 -9.87 14.31 29.79
N ASP A 29 -11.00 13.96 30.41
CA ASP A 29 -12.33 13.96 29.78
C ASP A 29 -12.84 15.36 29.36
N ARG A 30 -12.19 16.43 29.83
CA ARG A 30 -12.48 17.83 29.46
C ARG A 30 -11.51 18.35 28.40
N GLY A 31 -10.53 17.54 28.00
CA GLY A 31 -9.50 17.92 27.04
C GLY A 31 -8.40 18.81 27.63
N VAL A 32 -8.25 18.82 28.95
CA VAL A 32 -7.10 19.43 29.64
C VAL A 32 -5.92 18.48 29.48
N ARG A 33 -4.76 19.04 29.09
CA ARG A 33 -3.53 18.26 28.98
C ARG A 33 -2.99 17.96 30.37
N LEU A 34 -2.90 16.66 30.70
CA LEU A 34 -2.34 16.18 31.96
C LEU A 34 -0.81 16.11 31.90
N SER A 35 -0.27 15.55 30.83
CA SER A 35 1.17 15.39 30.62
C SER A 35 1.50 15.10 29.15
N ASP A 36 2.76 15.33 28.78
CA ASP A 36 3.33 14.93 27.51
C ASP A 36 4.77 14.42 27.69
N GLN A 37 5.15 13.38 26.94
CA GLN A 37 6.45 12.74 27.08
C GLN A 37 6.85 11.98 25.80
N ALA A 38 8.16 11.96 25.51
CA ALA A 38 8.74 11.18 24.43
C ALA A 38 9.25 9.81 24.91
N PHE A 39 9.01 8.78 24.10
CA PHE A 39 9.42 7.40 24.37
C PHE A 39 10.21 6.83 23.19
N PRO A 40 11.23 5.99 23.41
CA PRO A 40 11.94 5.32 22.32
C PRO A 40 11.02 4.41 21.50
N ALA A 41 11.20 4.35 20.18
CA ALA A 41 10.46 3.48 19.27
C ALA A 41 10.91 2.00 19.37
N THR A 42 10.76 1.43 20.57
CA THR A 42 11.19 0.06 20.92
C THR A 42 10.13 -0.62 21.77
N THR A 43 10.12 -1.95 21.86
CA THR A 43 9.17 -2.69 22.71
C THR A 43 9.23 -2.24 24.17
N ALA A 44 10.42 -1.95 24.71
CA ALA A 44 10.55 -1.41 26.07
C ALA A 44 9.95 -0.01 26.17
N GLY A 45 10.21 0.86 25.19
CA GLY A 45 9.61 2.19 25.12
C GLY A 45 8.09 2.16 25.00
N TYR A 46 7.51 1.22 24.24
CA TYR A 46 6.06 1.05 24.14
C TYR A 46 5.43 0.64 25.48
N ARG A 47 6.12 -0.23 26.23
CA ARG A 47 5.68 -0.60 27.59
C ARG A 47 5.71 0.59 28.53
N CYS A 48 6.82 1.33 28.56
CA CYS A 48 6.93 2.54 29.39
C CYS A 48 5.87 3.59 29.01
N LEU A 49 5.60 3.77 27.71
CA LEU A 49 4.56 4.68 27.22
C LEU A 49 3.18 4.26 27.74
N LEU A 50 2.83 2.97 27.64
CA LEU A 50 1.53 2.46 28.09
C LEU A 50 1.38 2.54 29.61
N GLU A 51 2.40 2.16 30.38
CA GLU A 51 2.42 2.27 31.84
C GLU A 51 2.24 3.73 32.28
N TRP A 52 3.01 4.64 31.68
CA TRP A 52 2.89 6.08 31.93
C TRP A 52 1.47 6.62 31.65
N MET A 53 0.86 6.23 30.52
CA MET A 53 -0.52 6.64 30.22
C MET A 53 -1.53 6.12 31.27
N LYS A 54 -1.36 4.87 31.71
CA LYS A 54 -2.21 4.23 32.73
C LYS A 54 -1.98 4.77 34.14
N ASP A 55 -0.81 5.35 34.41
CA ASP A 55 -0.54 6.01 35.68
C ASP A 55 -1.28 7.34 35.81
N LEU A 56 -1.50 8.03 34.70
CA LEU A 56 -2.20 9.31 34.62
C LEU A 56 -3.74 9.18 34.71
N GLY A 57 -4.31 7.99 34.49
CA GLY A 57 -5.75 7.77 34.61
C GLY A 57 -6.23 6.43 34.03
N ASP A 58 -7.55 6.28 33.90
CA ASP A 58 -8.16 5.13 33.23
C ASP A 58 -8.11 5.31 31.70
N LEU A 59 -7.11 4.72 31.05
CA LEU A 59 -6.86 4.91 29.62
C LEU A 59 -7.91 4.20 28.76
N HIS A 60 -8.76 4.97 28.07
CA HIS A 60 -9.83 4.42 27.24
C HIS A 60 -9.41 4.24 25.78
N ARG A 61 -8.92 5.31 25.15
CA ARG A 61 -8.62 5.36 23.71
C ARG A 61 -7.30 6.07 23.45
N VAL A 62 -6.59 5.63 22.41
CA VAL A 62 -5.35 6.29 21.95
C VAL A 62 -5.47 6.65 20.47
N GLY A 63 -5.39 7.95 20.16
CA GLY A 63 -5.30 8.47 18.81
C GLY A 63 -3.88 8.41 18.29
N ILE A 64 -3.65 7.77 17.14
CA ILE A 64 -2.32 7.64 16.56
C ILE A 64 -2.36 8.04 15.09
N GLU A 65 -1.45 8.94 14.70
CA GLU A 65 -1.27 9.27 13.29
C GLU A 65 -0.51 8.16 12.55
N SER A 66 -0.90 7.90 11.29
CA SER A 66 -0.13 7.05 10.36
C SER A 66 0.23 5.67 10.92
N THR A 67 -0.75 4.95 11.48
CA THR A 67 -0.60 3.64 12.15
C THR A 67 0.09 2.56 11.31
N GLY A 68 0.11 2.69 9.99
CA GLY A 68 0.82 1.79 9.07
C GLY A 68 2.30 2.13 8.79
N SER A 69 2.88 3.14 9.43
CA SER A 69 4.26 3.60 9.22
C SER A 69 5.10 3.50 10.50
N TYR A 70 5.70 4.59 10.99
CA TYR A 70 6.50 4.58 12.23
C TYR A 70 5.72 4.10 13.45
N ALA A 71 4.41 4.35 13.48
CA ALA A 71 3.52 3.88 14.54
C ALA A 71 3.21 2.37 14.50
N ALA A 72 3.55 1.64 13.44
CA ALA A 72 3.08 0.25 13.26
C ALA A 72 3.52 -0.71 14.37
N GLY A 73 4.68 -0.47 14.99
CA GLY A 73 5.12 -1.23 16.17
C GLY A 73 4.27 -0.94 17.38
N LEU A 74 4.09 0.35 17.71
CA LEU A 74 3.30 0.80 18.84
C LEU A 74 1.82 0.41 18.72
N THR A 75 1.22 0.56 17.53
CA THR A 75 -0.18 0.20 17.29
C THR A 75 -0.45 -1.27 17.62
N ARG A 76 0.41 -2.19 17.16
CA ARG A 76 0.29 -3.62 17.50
C ARG A 76 0.39 -3.86 19.00
N PHE A 77 1.42 -3.28 19.63
CA PHE A 77 1.64 -3.42 21.07
C PHE A 77 0.44 -2.95 21.91
N LEU A 78 -0.14 -1.80 21.56
CA LEU A 78 -1.31 -1.26 22.26
C LEU A 78 -2.56 -2.13 22.05
N GLN A 79 -2.81 -2.57 20.81
CA GLN A 79 -3.93 -3.47 20.51
C GLN A 79 -3.81 -4.82 21.23
N GLU A 80 -2.61 -5.42 21.26
CA GLU A 80 -2.32 -6.66 22.01
C GLU A 80 -2.49 -6.46 23.53
N SER A 81 -2.29 -5.24 24.02
CA SER A 81 -2.49 -4.85 25.42
C SER A 81 -3.94 -4.48 25.77
N GLY A 82 -4.88 -4.68 24.83
CA GLY A 82 -6.31 -4.40 25.02
C GLY A 82 -6.69 -2.92 24.93
N VAL A 83 -5.81 -2.06 24.41
CA VAL A 83 -6.09 -0.63 24.23
C VAL A 83 -6.77 -0.39 22.89
N GLU A 84 -7.86 0.37 22.90
CA GLU A 84 -8.51 0.82 21.68
C GLU A 84 -7.66 1.89 20.98
N VAL A 85 -7.13 1.55 19.81
CA VAL A 85 -6.35 2.47 18.98
C VAL A 85 -7.20 3.03 17.85
N ILE A 86 -7.23 4.36 17.74
CA ILE A 86 -7.92 5.10 16.69
C ILE A 86 -6.88 5.68 15.73
N GLU A 87 -6.96 5.30 14.45
CA GLU A 87 -6.17 5.89 13.37
C GLU A 87 -6.68 7.30 13.08
N VAL A 88 -5.80 8.28 13.32
CA VAL A 88 -6.06 9.68 13.05
C VAL A 88 -5.48 10.04 11.69
N ASN A 89 -6.34 10.48 10.77
CA ASN A 89 -5.89 10.99 9.47
C ASN A 89 -5.16 12.33 9.64
N GLN A 90 -4.02 12.47 8.96
CA GLN A 90 -3.32 13.73 8.88
C GLN A 90 -4.18 14.78 8.16
N PRO A 91 -4.29 16.01 8.71
CA PRO A 91 -4.94 17.09 8.00
C PRO A 91 -4.17 17.44 6.73
N HIS A 92 -4.86 17.99 5.73
CA HIS A 92 -4.25 18.40 4.47
C HIS A 92 -3.03 19.32 4.70
N PRO A 93 -1.97 19.24 3.86
CA PRO A 93 -0.75 20.04 4.01
C PRO A 93 -0.97 21.56 4.16
N HIS A 94 -2.00 22.10 3.52
CA HIS A 94 -2.38 23.52 3.62
C HIS A 94 -2.85 23.93 5.03
N THR A 95 -3.42 23.00 5.80
CA THR A 95 -3.83 23.22 7.19
C THR A 95 -2.63 23.19 8.14
N ARG A 96 -1.60 22.39 7.79
CA ARG A 96 -0.37 22.22 8.59
C ARG A 96 0.54 23.46 8.52
N ALA A 97 0.60 24.15 7.38
CA ALA A 97 1.46 25.33 7.18
C ALA A 97 1.16 26.53 8.11
N ARG A 98 0.04 26.53 8.84
CA ARG A 98 -0.35 27.60 9.76
C ARG A 98 0.02 27.33 11.22
N LYS A 99 0.46 26.12 11.57
CA LYS A 99 0.87 25.75 12.92
C LYS A 99 2.34 25.33 12.87
N GLY A 100 3.15 25.86 13.79
CA GLY A 100 4.57 25.49 13.90
C GLY A 100 4.73 23.97 14.07
N LYS A 101 5.89 23.44 13.68
CA LYS A 101 6.22 22.03 13.82
C LYS A 101 6.65 21.75 15.26
N ASP A 102 5.78 21.13 16.03
CA ASP A 102 6.04 20.63 17.38
C ASP A 102 5.35 19.28 17.53
N ASP A 103 6.12 18.25 17.86
CA ASP A 103 5.66 16.86 17.94
C ASP A 103 4.61 16.69 19.07
N ALA A 104 4.68 17.50 20.13
CA ALA A 104 3.67 17.53 21.19
C ALA A 104 2.33 18.09 20.68
N ILE A 105 2.36 19.07 19.77
CA ILE A 105 1.13 19.64 19.18
C ILE A 105 0.43 18.63 18.30
N ASP A 106 1.17 17.85 17.51
CA ASP A 106 0.61 16.82 16.63
C ASP A 106 0.03 15.66 17.46
N ALA A 107 0.73 15.21 18.51
CA ALA A 107 0.22 14.21 19.46
C ALA A 107 -1.04 14.69 20.20
N GLU A 108 -1.05 15.93 20.68
CA GLU A 108 -2.23 16.52 21.34
C GLU A 108 -3.41 16.65 20.37
N ALA A 109 -3.15 17.07 19.12
CA ALA A 109 -4.18 17.14 18.09
C ALA A 109 -4.81 15.77 17.79
N ALA A 110 -4.01 14.70 17.82
CA ALA A 110 -4.52 13.33 17.69
C ALA A 110 -5.43 12.95 18.87
N ALA A 111 -5.01 13.21 20.12
CA ALA A 111 -5.83 12.98 21.30
C ALA A 111 -7.15 13.75 21.25
N ARG A 112 -7.11 15.03 20.89
CA ARG A 112 -8.30 15.90 20.81
C ARG A 112 -9.32 15.41 19.79
N LYS A 113 -8.88 14.96 18.60
CA LYS A 113 -9.77 14.39 17.58
C LYS A 113 -10.45 13.11 18.03
N VAL A 114 -9.78 12.31 18.86
CA VAL A 114 -10.38 11.11 19.47
C VAL A 114 -11.36 11.49 20.56
N LEU A 115 -11.02 12.45 21.42
CA LEU A 115 -11.90 12.96 22.47
C LEU A 115 -13.21 13.52 21.91
N SER A 116 -13.15 14.23 20.78
CA SER A 116 -14.32 14.83 20.13
C SER A 116 -15.05 13.90 19.16
N ASP A 117 -14.66 12.62 19.06
CA ASP A 117 -15.16 11.64 18.09
C ASP A 117 -15.07 12.09 16.61
N GLU A 118 -14.21 13.07 16.30
CA GLU A 118 -13.94 13.49 14.92
C GLU A 118 -13.10 12.43 14.16
N ALA A 119 -12.27 11.68 14.88
CA ALA A 119 -11.52 10.55 14.36
C ALA A 119 -12.14 9.23 14.86
N SER A 120 -12.43 8.34 13.92
CA SER A 120 -13.00 7.01 14.17
C SER A 120 -12.38 5.93 13.28
N GLY A 121 -11.19 6.19 12.74
CA GLY A 121 -10.51 5.26 11.85
C GLY A 121 -10.05 4.02 12.60
N THR A 122 -10.44 2.83 12.16
CA THR A 122 -9.86 1.58 12.68
C THR A 122 -8.56 1.27 11.93
N PRO A 123 -7.42 1.11 12.64
CA PRO A 123 -6.16 0.70 12.02
C PRO A 123 -6.29 -0.63 11.27
N LYS A 124 -5.49 -0.82 10.23
CA LYS A 124 -5.40 -2.12 9.55
C LYS A 124 -4.79 -3.16 10.48
N THR A 125 -5.33 -4.37 10.46
CA THR A 125 -4.68 -5.54 11.07
C THR A 125 -3.35 -5.81 10.38
N THR A 126 -2.28 -5.85 11.16
CA THR A 126 -0.90 -6.06 10.70
C THR A 126 -0.28 -7.33 11.30
N THR A 127 -1.10 -8.27 11.77
CA THR A 127 -0.66 -9.53 12.39
C THR A 127 -1.03 -10.76 11.56
N GLY A 128 -1.91 -10.62 10.57
CA GLY A 128 -2.43 -11.75 9.78
C GLY A 128 -1.77 -11.92 8.40
N VAL A 129 -2.29 -12.88 7.63
CA VAL A 129 -1.73 -13.28 6.32
C VAL A 129 -1.66 -12.12 5.31
N ILE A 130 -2.57 -11.15 5.41
CA ILE A 130 -2.56 -9.98 4.51
C ILE A 130 -1.34 -9.08 4.76
N GLU A 131 -0.84 -9.03 5.99
CA GLU A 131 0.43 -8.36 6.28
C GLU A 131 1.62 -9.10 5.68
N SER A 132 1.64 -10.44 5.79
CA SER A 132 2.65 -11.27 5.12
C SER A 132 2.64 -11.05 3.61
N VAL A 133 1.45 -10.96 3.00
CA VAL A 133 1.29 -10.58 1.59
C VAL A 133 1.86 -9.18 1.33
N ARG A 134 1.56 -8.18 2.19
CA ARG A 134 2.12 -6.82 2.06
C ARG A 134 3.65 -6.85 2.05
N LEU A 135 4.27 -7.56 3.00
CA LEU A 135 5.72 -7.67 3.14
C LEU A 135 6.37 -8.30 1.91
N LEU A 136 5.86 -9.43 1.43
CA LEU A 136 6.40 -10.06 0.21
C LEU A 136 6.25 -9.18 -1.03
N ARG A 137 5.17 -8.38 -1.11
CA ARG A 137 5.00 -7.42 -2.21
C ARG A 137 6.05 -6.31 -2.20
N VAL A 138 6.55 -5.90 -1.04
CA VAL A 138 7.64 -4.91 -0.94
C VAL A 138 8.89 -5.45 -1.63
N ALA A 139 9.32 -6.66 -1.26
CA ALA A 139 10.47 -7.32 -1.88
C ALA A 139 10.26 -7.50 -3.39
N ARG A 140 9.10 -8.05 -3.79
CA ARG A 140 8.77 -8.26 -5.20
C ARG A 140 8.85 -6.99 -6.04
N GLU A 141 8.34 -5.87 -5.52
CA GLU A 141 8.32 -4.60 -6.27
C GLU A 141 9.72 -3.99 -6.38
N SER A 142 10.55 -4.15 -5.34
CA SER A 142 11.99 -3.83 -5.38
C SER A 142 12.68 -4.61 -6.50
N GLU A 143 12.55 -5.95 -6.50
CA GLU A 143 13.22 -6.78 -7.51
C GLU A 143 12.70 -6.50 -8.92
N ARG A 144 11.39 -6.27 -9.07
CA ARG A 144 10.80 -5.88 -10.35
C ARG A 144 11.41 -4.58 -10.87
N HIS A 145 11.58 -3.58 -10.00
CA HIS A 145 12.17 -2.30 -10.36
C HIS A 145 13.64 -2.46 -10.74
N ALA A 146 14.43 -3.14 -9.90
CA ALA A 146 15.84 -3.43 -10.15
C ALA A 146 16.05 -4.16 -11.48
N ARG A 147 15.19 -5.14 -11.80
CA ARG A 147 15.26 -5.89 -13.07
C ARG A 147 14.97 -4.99 -14.26
N THR A 148 14.00 -4.08 -14.13
CA THR A 148 13.71 -3.09 -15.18
C THR A 148 14.89 -2.17 -15.41
N VAL A 149 15.53 -1.67 -14.35
CA VAL A 149 16.74 -0.84 -14.45
C VAL A 149 17.87 -1.60 -15.13
N ALA A 150 18.15 -2.84 -14.72
CA ALA A 150 19.20 -3.65 -15.33
C ALA A 150 18.96 -3.93 -16.83
N LEU A 151 17.70 -4.17 -17.23
CA LEU A 151 17.34 -4.33 -18.64
C LEU A 151 17.55 -3.05 -19.46
N LEU A 152 17.25 -1.88 -18.88
CA LEU A 152 17.49 -0.59 -19.53
C LEU A 152 18.99 -0.32 -19.68
N GLN A 153 19.77 -0.54 -18.63
CA GLN A 153 21.23 -0.39 -18.68
C GLN A 153 21.86 -1.34 -19.71
N LEU A 154 21.38 -2.58 -19.80
CA LEU A 154 21.83 -3.53 -20.81
C LEU A 154 21.54 -2.99 -22.22
N GLN A 155 20.36 -2.41 -22.42
CA GLN A 155 19.99 -1.77 -23.67
C GLN A 155 20.89 -0.58 -24.00
N ASP A 156 21.18 0.28 -23.04
CA ASP A 156 22.01 1.47 -23.24
C ASP A 156 23.45 1.11 -23.60
N VAL A 157 24.00 0.06 -22.98
CA VAL A 157 25.32 -0.49 -23.35
C VAL A 157 25.30 -1.06 -24.76
N LEU A 158 24.24 -1.78 -25.16
CA LEU A 158 24.13 -2.30 -26.53
C LEU A 158 24.08 -1.19 -27.59
N VAL A 159 23.50 -0.02 -27.29
CA VAL A 159 23.43 1.11 -28.23
C VAL A 159 24.83 1.65 -28.55
N THR A 160 25.74 1.66 -27.56
CA THR A 160 27.09 2.22 -27.70
C THR A 160 28.17 1.15 -27.92
N ALA A 161 27.81 -0.13 -27.90
CA ALA A 161 28.73 -1.24 -28.12
C ALA A 161 29.29 -1.26 -29.55
N PRO A 162 30.53 -1.76 -29.75
CA PRO A 162 31.10 -1.95 -31.09
C PRO A 162 30.16 -2.76 -32.01
N ALA A 163 30.01 -2.33 -33.26
CA ALA A 163 29.04 -2.90 -34.21
C ALA A 163 29.13 -4.44 -34.34
N PRO A 164 30.32 -5.07 -34.44
CA PRO A 164 30.41 -6.53 -34.53
C PRO A 164 29.85 -7.27 -33.31
N LEU A 165 29.91 -6.66 -32.11
CA LEU A 165 29.31 -7.23 -30.91
C LEU A 165 27.79 -7.05 -30.90
N ARG A 166 27.30 -5.86 -31.29
CA ARG A 166 25.88 -5.55 -31.37
C ARG A 166 25.16 -6.46 -32.37
N GLU A 167 25.79 -6.74 -33.51
CA GLU A 167 25.26 -7.62 -34.56
C GLU A 167 25.16 -9.09 -34.13
N GLN A 168 25.94 -9.53 -33.12
CA GLN A 168 25.81 -10.86 -32.53
C GLN A 168 24.55 -11.01 -31.65
N ILE A 169 23.97 -9.90 -31.19
CA ILE A 169 22.79 -9.89 -30.32
C ILE A 169 21.54 -9.72 -31.17
N THR A 170 21.01 -10.83 -31.64
CA THR A 170 19.86 -10.87 -32.58
C THR A 170 18.50 -10.78 -31.89
N ALA A 171 18.45 -10.97 -30.57
CA ALA A 171 17.19 -10.97 -29.83
C ALA A 171 16.49 -9.60 -29.84
N THR A 172 15.17 -9.62 -30.03
CA THR A 172 14.33 -8.41 -30.06
C THR A 172 13.75 -8.04 -28.70
N SER A 173 13.44 -9.02 -27.84
CA SER A 173 12.93 -8.75 -26.49
C SER A 173 14.06 -8.55 -25.49
N GLY A 174 13.87 -7.65 -24.52
CA GLY A 174 14.89 -7.35 -23.50
C GLY A 174 15.32 -8.59 -22.70
N ARG A 175 14.38 -9.49 -22.37
CA ARG A 175 14.69 -10.77 -21.69
C ARG A 175 15.54 -11.67 -22.56
N ALA A 176 15.17 -11.86 -23.83
CA ALA A 176 15.95 -12.70 -24.74
C ALA A 176 17.36 -12.11 -25.00
N ARG A 177 17.50 -10.78 -25.06
CA ARG A 177 18.80 -10.10 -25.10
C ARG A 177 19.63 -10.39 -23.87
N ALA A 178 19.04 -10.30 -22.67
CA ALA A 178 19.72 -10.67 -21.43
C ALA A 178 20.22 -12.11 -21.50
N THR A 179 19.38 -13.08 -21.88
CA THR A 179 19.80 -14.48 -22.03
C THR A 179 20.93 -14.69 -23.05
N GLN A 180 20.95 -13.95 -24.16
CA GLN A 180 22.08 -13.98 -25.10
C GLN A 180 23.35 -13.37 -24.48
N CYS A 181 23.22 -12.19 -23.86
CA CYS A 181 24.32 -11.47 -23.23
C CYS A 181 24.95 -12.24 -22.05
N ALA A 182 24.16 -13.00 -21.29
CA ALA A 182 24.64 -13.85 -20.20
C ALA A 182 25.66 -14.90 -20.67
N LYS A 183 25.59 -15.31 -21.95
CA LYS A 183 26.47 -16.30 -22.59
C LYS A 183 27.74 -15.72 -23.19
N LEU A 184 27.90 -14.38 -23.19
CA LEU A 184 29.11 -13.75 -23.71
C LEU A 184 30.35 -14.22 -22.95
N ARG A 185 31.46 -14.32 -23.67
CA ARG A 185 32.76 -14.72 -23.12
C ARG A 185 33.74 -13.55 -23.29
N PRO A 186 33.76 -12.58 -22.36
CA PRO A 186 34.79 -11.56 -22.32
C PRO A 186 36.14 -12.19 -21.99
N ASP A 187 37.17 -11.72 -22.68
CA ASP A 187 38.56 -11.98 -22.34
C ASP A 187 39.02 -10.96 -21.30
N VAL A 188 39.24 -11.43 -20.07
CA VAL A 188 39.58 -10.59 -18.91
C VAL A 188 40.98 -9.98 -19.06
N SER A 189 41.88 -10.62 -19.81
CA SER A 189 43.23 -10.10 -20.05
C SER A 189 43.24 -8.87 -20.97
N ARG A 190 42.15 -8.65 -21.73
CA ARG A 190 42.01 -7.62 -22.76
C ARG A 190 40.92 -6.59 -22.42
N LEU A 191 40.62 -6.36 -21.14
CA LEU A 191 39.56 -5.44 -20.73
C LEU A 191 39.80 -3.97 -21.10
N THR A 192 41.02 -3.59 -21.45
CA THR A 192 41.31 -2.26 -22.01
C THR A 192 40.72 -2.08 -23.42
N GLU A 193 40.33 -3.17 -24.10
CA GLU A 193 39.63 -3.12 -25.37
C GLU A 193 38.11 -2.92 -25.18
N PRO A 194 37.50 -1.91 -25.83
CA PRO A 194 36.07 -1.61 -25.68
C PRO A 194 35.15 -2.80 -25.93
N THR A 195 35.47 -3.68 -26.87
CA THR A 195 34.67 -4.89 -27.15
C THR A 195 34.64 -5.86 -25.97
N GLN A 196 35.77 -6.07 -25.30
CA GLN A 196 35.85 -6.99 -24.16
C GLN A 196 35.22 -6.38 -22.90
N ALA A 197 35.44 -5.08 -22.68
CA ALA A 197 34.75 -4.32 -21.64
C ALA A 197 33.22 -4.36 -21.84
N ALA A 198 32.72 -4.13 -23.05
CA ALA A 198 31.29 -4.22 -23.37
C ALA A 198 30.74 -5.63 -23.13
N LYS A 199 31.44 -6.69 -23.56
CA LYS A 199 31.06 -8.08 -23.27
C LYS A 199 30.96 -8.36 -21.77
N MET A 200 31.92 -7.86 -20.99
CA MET A 200 31.92 -8.02 -19.53
C MET A 200 30.70 -7.34 -18.92
N THR A 201 30.48 -6.06 -19.24
CA THR A 201 29.36 -5.27 -18.73
C THR A 201 28.01 -5.89 -19.09
N LEU A 202 27.81 -6.26 -20.36
CA LEU A 202 26.57 -6.89 -20.83
C LEU A 202 26.30 -8.22 -20.11
N ARG A 203 27.33 -9.05 -19.91
CA ARG A 203 27.21 -10.31 -19.18
C ARG A 203 26.84 -10.08 -17.72
N THR A 204 27.47 -9.13 -17.04
CA THR A 204 27.17 -8.80 -15.64
C THR A 204 25.73 -8.33 -15.46
N LEU A 205 25.27 -7.40 -16.31
CA LEU A 205 23.88 -6.91 -16.28
C LEU A 205 22.89 -8.02 -16.60
N ALA A 206 23.21 -8.89 -17.56
CA ALA A 206 22.37 -10.02 -17.93
C ALA A 206 22.21 -11.04 -16.80
N ARG A 207 23.29 -11.42 -16.12
CA ARG A 207 23.23 -12.33 -14.96
C ARG A 207 22.39 -11.74 -13.83
N ARG A 208 22.56 -10.44 -13.56
CA ARG A 208 21.70 -9.72 -12.61
C ARG A 208 20.22 -9.79 -12.99
N VAL A 209 19.88 -9.66 -14.27
CA VAL A 209 18.49 -9.83 -14.74
C VAL A 209 17.97 -11.25 -14.49
N GLU A 210 18.80 -12.28 -14.69
CA GLU A 210 18.44 -13.69 -14.44
C GLU A 210 18.22 -13.97 -12.95
N GLU A 211 19.11 -13.50 -12.09
CA GLU A 211 19.00 -13.60 -10.63
C GLU A 211 17.70 -12.94 -10.12
N LEU A 212 17.48 -11.68 -10.48
CA LEU A 212 16.27 -10.94 -10.10
C LEU A 212 15.00 -11.60 -10.64
N GLN A 213 15.06 -12.20 -11.84
CA GLN A 213 13.92 -12.93 -12.40
C GLN A 213 13.63 -14.20 -11.61
N SER A 214 14.65 -14.91 -11.12
CA SER A 214 14.49 -16.09 -10.26
C SER A 214 13.82 -15.71 -8.93
N GLU A 215 14.31 -14.66 -8.27
CA GLU A 215 13.75 -14.17 -7.02
C GLU A 215 12.29 -13.73 -7.16
N ILE A 216 11.96 -12.96 -8.21
CA ILE A 216 10.57 -12.57 -8.51
C ILE A 216 9.68 -13.81 -8.69
N THR A 217 10.15 -14.83 -9.41
CA THR A 217 9.38 -16.07 -9.63
C THR A 217 9.14 -16.81 -8.31
N GLY A 218 10.15 -16.90 -7.44
CA GLY A 218 10.03 -17.50 -6.10
C GLY A 218 8.99 -16.77 -5.23
N ILE A 219 9.08 -15.43 -5.17
CA ILE A 219 8.12 -14.61 -4.42
C ILE A 219 6.71 -14.73 -5.03
N ASP A 220 6.58 -14.76 -6.36
CA ASP A 220 5.29 -14.92 -7.04
C ASP A 220 4.62 -16.26 -6.72
N ALA A 221 5.39 -17.33 -6.50
CA ALA A 221 4.86 -18.61 -6.05
C ALA A 221 4.27 -18.53 -4.64
N HIS A 222 5.01 -17.95 -3.68
CA HIS A 222 4.52 -17.76 -2.31
C HIS A 222 3.29 -16.85 -2.24
N LEU A 223 3.31 -15.73 -2.98
CA LEU A 223 2.15 -14.84 -3.09
C LEU A 223 0.95 -15.57 -3.71
N SER A 224 1.16 -16.39 -4.73
CA SER A 224 0.06 -17.11 -5.39
C SER A 224 -0.59 -18.11 -4.44
N ALA A 225 0.19 -18.82 -3.63
CA ALA A 225 -0.35 -19.75 -2.62
C ALA A 225 -1.19 -19.00 -1.57
N MET A 226 -0.63 -17.98 -0.93
CA MET A 226 -1.31 -17.21 0.11
C MET A 226 -2.57 -16.51 -0.40
N VAL A 227 -2.51 -15.89 -1.59
CA VAL A 227 -3.64 -15.14 -2.14
C VAL A 227 -4.77 -16.07 -2.59
N ARG A 228 -4.46 -17.25 -3.13
CA ARG A 228 -5.51 -18.23 -3.48
C ARG A 228 -6.19 -18.79 -2.24
N ALA A 229 -5.45 -19.01 -1.15
CA ALA A 229 -6.01 -19.45 0.11
C ALA A 229 -6.88 -18.36 0.76
N ALA A 230 -6.37 -17.12 0.80
CA ALA A 230 -7.05 -16.01 1.46
C ALA A 230 -8.20 -15.40 0.64
N ALA A 231 -8.15 -15.48 -0.70
CA ALA A 231 -9.12 -14.82 -1.58
C ALA A 231 -9.47 -15.64 -2.85
N PRO A 232 -10.04 -16.85 -2.67
CA PRO A 232 -10.39 -17.72 -3.79
C PRO A 232 -11.48 -17.13 -4.69
N ARG A 233 -12.50 -16.45 -4.14
CA ARG A 233 -13.56 -15.83 -4.96
C ARG A 233 -12.99 -14.70 -5.80
N LEU A 234 -12.21 -13.82 -5.18
CA LEU A 234 -11.58 -12.71 -5.89
C LEU A 234 -10.69 -13.18 -7.05
N THR A 235 -9.87 -14.21 -6.84
CA THR A 235 -8.97 -14.75 -7.87
C THR A 235 -9.67 -15.54 -8.97
N SER A 236 -10.92 -15.98 -8.75
CA SER A 236 -11.74 -16.62 -9.79
C SER A 236 -12.25 -15.63 -10.86
N ARG A 237 -12.22 -14.32 -10.57
CA ARG A 237 -12.75 -13.29 -11.46
C ARG A 237 -11.86 -13.03 -12.66
N VAL A 238 -12.50 -12.78 -13.81
CA VAL A 238 -11.80 -12.43 -15.06
C VAL A 238 -10.94 -11.18 -14.87
N GLY A 239 -9.66 -11.32 -15.23
CA GLY A 239 -8.67 -10.25 -15.18
C GLY A 239 -8.05 -10.01 -13.81
N ILE A 240 -8.39 -10.80 -12.78
CA ILE A 240 -7.84 -10.66 -11.43
C ILE A 240 -6.86 -11.79 -11.11
N GLY A 241 -5.59 -11.61 -11.49
CA GLY A 241 -4.50 -12.52 -11.08
C GLY A 241 -3.91 -12.17 -9.71
N THR A 242 -2.99 -13.01 -9.22
CA THR A 242 -2.30 -12.88 -7.92
C THR A 242 -1.79 -11.45 -7.65
N VAL A 243 -1.16 -10.81 -8.64
CA VAL A 243 -0.58 -9.47 -8.47
C VAL A 243 -1.65 -8.40 -8.22
N HIS A 244 -2.81 -8.52 -8.89
CA HIS A 244 -3.91 -7.58 -8.71
C HIS A 244 -4.68 -7.86 -7.41
N ALA A 245 -4.99 -9.13 -7.15
CA ALA A 245 -5.65 -9.56 -5.93
C ALA A 245 -4.83 -9.19 -4.68
N SER A 246 -3.52 -9.46 -4.67
CA SER A 246 -2.64 -9.11 -3.55
C SER A 246 -2.59 -7.60 -3.26
N GLN A 247 -2.60 -6.73 -4.28
CA GLN A 247 -2.70 -5.28 -4.07
C GLN A 247 -4.04 -4.90 -3.44
N LEU A 248 -5.14 -5.46 -3.94
CA LEU A 248 -6.49 -5.13 -3.47
C LEU A 248 -6.70 -5.61 -2.03
N LEU A 249 -6.18 -6.79 -1.68
CA LEU A 249 -6.13 -7.30 -0.30
C LEU A 249 -5.35 -6.37 0.63
N VAL A 250 -4.14 -5.95 0.25
CA VAL A 250 -3.35 -5.00 1.04
C VAL A 250 -4.05 -3.65 1.21
N THR A 251 -4.78 -3.21 0.17
CA THR A 251 -5.55 -1.97 0.20
C THR A 251 -6.69 -2.07 1.20
N ALA A 252 -7.46 -3.16 1.13
CA ALA A 252 -8.55 -3.48 2.04
C ALA A 252 -8.05 -3.63 3.50
N GLY A 253 -7.00 -4.41 3.72
CA GLY A 253 -6.64 -4.94 5.05
C GLY A 253 -7.43 -6.21 5.36
N GLN A 254 -6.92 -7.03 6.28
CA GLN A 254 -7.61 -8.27 6.68
C GLN A 254 -8.93 -7.98 7.39
N ASN A 255 -8.93 -7.01 8.32
CA ASN A 255 -10.12 -6.47 8.96
C ASN A 255 -10.94 -5.59 8.01
N ILE A 256 -11.56 -6.20 7.01
CA ILE A 256 -12.31 -5.51 5.94
C ILE A 256 -13.48 -4.67 6.48
N ASP A 257 -14.02 -5.01 7.65
CA ASP A 257 -15.14 -4.29 8.28
C ASP A 257 -14.83 -2.83 8.62
N ARG A 258 -13.54 -2.45 8.71
CA ARG A 258 -13.14 -1.04 8.81
C ARG A 258 -13.58 -0.21 7.59
N VAL A 259 -13.88 -0.86 6.46
CA VAL A 259 -14.40 -0.24 5.24
C VAL A 259 -15.91 -0.47 5.18
N THR A 260 -16.67 0.55 5.56
CA THR A 260 -18.12 0.43 5.84
C THR A 260 -19.02 0.34 4.61
N SER A 261 -18.50 0.60 3.41
CA SER A 261 -19.30 0.55 2.18
C SER A 261 -18.49 0.37 0.91
N GLU A 262 -19.16 -0.12 -0.13
CA GLU A 262 -18.69 -0.12 -1.51
C GLU A 262 -18.15 1.25 -1.97
N ALA A 263 -18.86 2.32 -1.61
CA ALA A 263 -18.47 3.69 -1.95
C ALA A 263 -17.20 4.12 -1.19
N ALA A 264 -17.07 3.75 0.08
CA ALA A 264 -15.86 3.98 0.86
C ALA A 264 -14.67 3.24 0.26
N PHE A 265 -14.84 1.97 -0.15
CA PHE A 265 -13.79 1.21 -0.84
C PHE A 265 -13.39 1.82 -2.19
N ALA A 266 -14.37 2.28 -2.97
CA ALA A 266 -14.09 2.97 -4.23
C ALA A 266 -13.30 4.28 -4.02
N ARG A 267 -13.60 5.04 -2.96
CA ARG A 267 -12.82 6.23 -2.56
C ARG A 267 -11.40 5.85 -2.11
N LEU A 268 -11.27 4.80 -1.30
CA LEU A 268 -9.98 4.27 -0.85
C LEU A 268 -9.10 3.86 -2.03
N CYS A 269 -9.67 3.21 -3.04
CA CYS A 269 -8.97 2.86 -4.29
C CYS A 269 -8.76 4.05 -5.25
N GLY A 270 -9.22 5.25 -4.90
CA GLY A 270 -9.14 6.44 -5.75
C GLY A 270 -9.93 6.33 -7.07
N VAL A 271 -10.95 5.47 -7.13
CA VAL A 271 -11.76 5.26 -8.33
C VAL A 271 -13.16 5.86 -8.23
N ALA A 272 -13.56 6.36 -7.06
CA ALA A 272 -14.85 7.00 -6.87
C ALA A 272 -15.06 8.14 -7.89
N PRO A 273 -16.22 8.19 -8.56
CA PRO A 273 -16.52 9.26 -9.49
C PRO A 273 -16.68 10.58 -8.73
N ILE A 274 -15.97 11.63 -9.17
CA ILE A 274 -16.17 12.98 -8.64
C ILE A 274 -16.85 13.83 -9.72
N PRO A 275 -18.09 14.30 -9.49
CA PRO A 275 -18.77 15.17 -10.45
C PRO A 275 -18.03 16.51 -10.54
N VAL A 276 -17.81 16.97 -11.77
CA VAL A 276 -17.40 18.34 -12.09
C VAL A 276 -18.25 18.78 -13.26
N SER A 277 -19.36 19.41 -12.94
CA SER A 277 -20.31 19.95 -13.90
C SER A 277 -20.32 21.47 -13.79
N SER A 278 -20.09 22.15 -14.91
CA SER A 278 -20.45 23.57 -15.10
C SER A 278 -21.59 23.62 -16.12
N GLY A 279 -22.82 23.92 -15.67
CA GLY A 279 -23.99 24.04 -16.53
C GLY A 279 -24.39 22.72 -17.23
N LYS A 280 -24.33 22.69 -18.57
CA LYS A 280 -24.94 21.65 -19.43
C LYS A 280 -24.14 20.34 -19.57
N THR A 281 -22.92 20.26 -19.05
CA THR A 281 -22.05 19.06 -19.19
C THR A 281 -21.95 18.28 -17.89
N GLN A 282 -22.40 17.03 -17.89
CA GLN A 282 -22.14 16.08 -16.81
C GLN A 282 -20.79 15.38 -17.03
N ARG A 283 -19.71 15.91 -16.44
CA ARG A 283 -18.38 15.31 -16.52
C ARG A 283 -17.92 14.80 -15.16
N MET A 284 -17.21 13.67 -15.17
CA MET A 284 -16.56 13.12 -13.99
C MET A 284 -15.05 13.39 -14.05
N ARG A 285 -14.48 13.96 -12.97
CA ARG A 285 -13.01 14.06 -12.83
C ARG A 285 -12.41 12.84 -12.14
N LEU A 286 -11.09 12.69 -12.29
CA LEU A 286 -10.30 11.71 -11.57
C LEU A 286 -10.19 12.08 -10.08
N HIS A 287 -10.37 11.12 -9.20
CA HIS A 287 -10.01 11.25 -7.78
C HIS A 287 -8.49 11.25 -7.62
N ARG A 288 -7.92 12.34 -7.08
CA ARG A 288 -6.47 12.50 -6.89
C ARG A 288 -5.95 11.94 -5.56
N GLY A 289 -6.83 11.57 -4.63
CA GLY A 289 -6.47 10.83 -3.41
C GLY A 289 -6.61 9.30 -3.57
N GLY A 290 -6.42 8.57 -2.47
CA GLY A 290 -6.56 7.12 -2.40
C GLY A 290 -5.30 6.35 -2.82
N ASP A 291 -5.35 5.03 -2.69
CA ASP A 291 -4.29 4.10 -3.05
C ASP A 291 -4.11 4.06 -4.58
N ARG A 292 -2.99 4.62 -5.04
CA ARG A 292 -2.66 4.70 -6.46
C ARG A 292 -2.30 3.35 -7.07
N GLN A 293 -1.81 2.40 -6.29
CA GLN A 293 -1.52 1.06 -6.76
C GLN A 293 -2.80 0.24 -6.91
N ALA A 294 -3.75 0.39 -5.98
CA ALA A 294 -5.11 -0.18 -6.14
C ALA A 294 -5.81 0.40 -7.38
N ASN A 295 -5.69 1.71 -7.58
CA ASN A 295 -6.22 2.40 -8.76
C ASN A 295 -5.67 1.82 -10.07
N ARG A 296 -4.36 1.56 -10.11
CA ARG A 296 -3.65 0.94 -11.23
C ARG A 296 -4.10 -0.50 -11.43
N ALA A 297 -4.24 -1.28 -10.36
CA ALA A 297 -4.74 -2.66 -10.44
C ALA A 297 -6.13 -2.70 -11.07
N LEU A 298 -7.08 -1.89 -10.58
CA LEU A 298 -8.44 -1.79 -11.15
C LEU A 298 -8.43 -1.34 -12.61
N HIS A 299 -7.52 -0.44 -12.99
CA HIS A 299 -7.36 -0.04 -14.39
C HIS A 299 -6.89 -1.20 -15.28
N LEU A 300 -5.89 -1.98 -14.86
CA LEU A 300 -5.39 -3.12 -15.62
C LEU A 300 -6.43 -4.25 -15.70
N ILE A 301 -7.20 -4.48 -14.63
CA ILE A 301 -8.35 -5.39 -14.65
C ILE A 301 -9.37 -4.93 -15.70
N ALA A 302 -9.72 -3.64 -15.74
CA ALA A 302 -10.65 -3.09 -16.74
C ALA A 302 -10.14 -3.28 -18.17
N VAL A 303 -8.86 -3.04 -18.42
CA VAL A 303 -8.23 -3.26 -19.74
C VAL A 303 -8.26 -4.73 -20.15
N CYS A 304 -8.02 -5.64 -19.20
CA CYS A 304 -8.11 -7.08 -19.44
C CYS A 304 -9.55 -7.49 -19.76
N ARG A 305 -10.53 -7.03 -18.96
CA ARG A 305 -11.96 -7.32 -19.18
C ARG A 305 -12.48 -6.79 -20.51
N LEU A 306 -12.00 -5.63 -20.99
CA LEU A 306 -12.34 -5.14 -22.34
C LEU A 306 -11.92 -6.09 -23.47
N ARG A 307 -10.95 -6.99 -23.23
CA ARG A 307 -10.50 -7.98 -24.21
C ARG A 307 -11.18 -9.33 -24.01
N HIS A 308 -11.42 -9.73 -22.77
CA HIS A 308 -11.74 -11.11 -22.43
C HIS A 308 -13.11 -11.33 -21.75
N ASP A 309 -13.76 -10.27 -21.24
CA ASP A 309 -15.05 -10.38 -20.56
C ASP A 309 -16.18 -9.88 -21.47
N GLN A 310 -17.13 -10.75 -21.79
CA GLN A 310 -18.20 -10.44 -22.75
C GLN A 310 -19.08 -9.27 -22.26
N ARG A 311 -19.45 -9.25 -20.98
CA ARG A 311 -20.25 -8.16 -20.39
C ARG A 311 -19.57 -6.80 -20.55
N THR A 312 -18.27 -6.72 -20.33
CA THR A 312 -17.48 -5.50 -20.50
C THR A 312 -17.32 -5.13 -21.99
N ARG A 313 -17.20 -6.13 -22.88
CA ARG A 313 -17.16 -5.92 -24.33
C ARG A 313 -18.47 -5.39 -24.90
N ASP A 314 -19.62 -5.79 -24.35
CA ASP A 314 -20.94 -5.27 -24.77
C ASP A 314 -21.20 -3.87 -24.20
N TYR A 315 -20.70 -3.61 -22.99
CA TYR A 315 -20.84 -2.32 -22.32
C TYR A 315 -20.11 -1.18 -23.05
N ALA A 316 -18.89 -1.44 -23.53
CA ALA A 316 -18.03 -0.38 -24.06
C ALA A 316 -18.59 0.30 -25.34
N PRO A 317 -19.01 -0.43 -26.39
CA PRO A 317 -19.62 0.17 -27.59
C PRO A 317 -20.85 1.00 -27.28
N ARG A 318 -21.73 0.54 -26.37
CA ARG A 318 -22.90 1.29 -25.95
C ARG A 318 -22.53 2.65 -25.34
N ARG A 319 -21.55 2.69 -24.44
CA ARG A 319 -21.09 3.96 -23.86
C ARG A 319 -20.38 4.85 -24.88
N LEU A 320 -19.65 4.29 -25.83
CA LEU A 320 -19.07 5.06 -26.93
C LEU A 320 -20.16 5.69 -27.81
N ALA A 321 -21.27 4.98 -28.08
CA ALA A 321 -22.41 5.51 -28.82
C ALA A 321 -23.15 6.63 -28.07
N GLU A 322 -23.08 6.65 -26.73
CA GLU A 322 -23.55 7.75 -25.88
C GLU A 322 -22.60 8.98 -25.88
N GLY A 323 -21.54 8.98 -26.71
CA GLY A 323 -20.59 10.09 -26.85
C GLY A 323 -19.43 10.10 -25.86
N LEU A 324 -19.27 9.05 -25.04
CA LEU A 324 -18.15 8.96 -24.09
C LEU A 324 -16.85 8.59 -24.81
N SER A 325 -15.72 9.15 -24.36
CA SER A 325 -14.40 8.71 -24.84
C SER A 325 -14.00 7.36 -24.24
N LYS A 326 -13.03 6.67 -24.84
CA LYS A 326 -12.44 5.44 -24.25
C LYS A 326 -11.95 5.64 -22.81
N ARG A 327 -11.44 6.84 -22.48
CA ARG A 327 -11.01 7.17 -21.11
C ARG A 327 -12.19 7.28 -20.16
N ASP A 328 -13.33 7.77 -20.62
CA ASP A 328 -14.55 7.88 -19.82
C ASP A 328 -15.17 6.50 -19.60
N VAL A 329 -15.19 5.64 -20.61
CA VAL A 329 -15.62 4.23 -20.47
C VAL A 329 -14.81 3.50 -19.40
N LEU A 330 -13.48 3.60 -19.44
CA LEU A 330 -12.60 3.03 -18.40
C LEU A 330 -12.87 3.63 -17.02
N ARG A 331 -13.15 4.94 -16.94
CA ARG A 331 -13.52 5.60 -15.69
C ARG A 331 -14.85 5.10 -15.14
N CYS A 332 -15.81 4.76 -16.00
CA CYS A 332 -17.06 4.15 -15.59
C CYS A 332 -16.84 2.71 -15.10
N LEU A 333 -16.03 1.91 -15.80
CA LEU A 333 -15.78 0.50 -15.48
C LEU A 333 -15.12 0.31 -14.11
N LYS A 334 -14.14 1.14 -13.74
CA LYS A 334 -13.37 0.97 -12.51
C LYS A 334 -14.22 0.96 -11.22
N PRO A 335 -15.18 1.87 -11.02
CA PRO A 335 -16.16 1.78 -9.92
C PRO A 335 -17.03 0.52 -9.93
N PHE A 336 -17.42 -0.03 -11.09
CA PHE A 336 -18.16 -1.30 -11.13
C PHE A 336 -17.27 -2.45 -10.66
N ILE A 337 -16.04 -2.50 -11.15
CA ILE A 337 -15.06 -3.51 -10.74
C ILE A 337 -14.74 -3.39 -9.25
N ALA A 338 -14.55 -2.18 -8.73
CA ALA A 338 -14.26 -1.96 -7.31
C ALA A 338 -15.39 -2.47 -6.39
N ARG A 339 -16.65 -2.35 -6.82
CA ARG A 339 -17.80 -2.89 -6.08
C ARG A 339 -17.81 -4.41 -6.05
N GLU A 340 -17.62 -5.03 -7.22
CA GLU A 340 -17.50 -6.49 -7.33
C GLU A 340 -16.35 -7.02 -6.46
N VAL A 341 -15.18 -6.39 -6.56
CA VAL A 341 -14.01 -6.71 -5.73
C VAL A 341 -14.30 -6.57 -4.25
N PHE A 342 -14.97 -5.49 -3.82
CA PHE A 342 -15.29 -5.29 -2.41
C PHE A 342 -16.19 -6.40 -1.86
N ASN A 343 -17.18 -6.81 -2.65
CA ASN A 343 -18.09 -7.88 -2.27
C ASN A 343 -17.37 -9.23 -2.20
N ASP A 344 -16.50 -9.54 -3.15
CA ASP A 344 -15.68 -10.77 -3.09
C ASP A 344 -14.74 -10.75 -1.87
N LEU A 345 -14.06 -9.63 -1.62
CA LEU A 345 -13.18 -9.44 -0.48
C LEU A 345 -13.91 -9.62 0.86
N ARG A 346 -15.12 -9.08 1.02
CA ARG A 346 -15.90 -9.28 2.24
C ARG A 346 -16.21 -10.75 2.50
N HIS A 347 -16.55 -11.52 1.47
CA HIS A 347 -16.82 -12.94 1.62
C HIS A 347 -15.56 -13.75 1.91
N ASP A 348 -14.50 -13.48 1.15
CA ASP A 348 -13.23 -14.19 1.28
C ASP A 348 -12.58 -13.93 2.65
N LEU A 349 -12.55 -12.67 3.12
CA LEU A 349 -11.92 -12.32 4.39
C LEU A 349 -12.77 -12.71 5.60
N ALA A 350 -14.11 -12.67 5.51
CA ALA A 350 -14.96 -13.20 6.57
C ALA A 350 -14.77 -14.71 6.77
N ALA A 351 -14.55 -15.46 5.68
CA ALA A 351 -14.26 -16.88 5.76
C ALA A 351 -12.86 -17.15 6.34
N LEU A 352 -11.90 -16.26 6.09
CA LEU A 352 -10.54 -16.35 6.62
C LEU A 352 -10.47 -16.10 8.13
N ASP A 353 -11.25 -15.14 8.65
CA ASP A 353 -11.29 -14.82 10.08
C ASP A 353 -12.14 -15.81 10.91
N GLY A 354 -12.95 -16.65 10.23
CA GLY A 354 -13.74 -17.73 10.84
C GLY A 354 -13.06 -19.10 10.84
N LEU A 355 -11.81 -19.19 10.39
CA LEU A 355 -10.93 -20.37 10.43
C LEU A 355 -9.94 -20.27 11.59
#